data_AF-A0A8T3Y3J5-F1
#
_entry.id   AF-A0A8T3Y3J5-F1
#
_cell.length_a   1.000
_cell.length_b   1.000
_cell.length_c   1.000
_cell.angle_alpha   90.00
_cell.angle_beta   90.00
_cell.angle_gamma   90.00
#
_symmetry.space_group_name_H-M   'P 1'
#
loop_
_entity.id
_entity.type
_entity.pdbx_description
1 polymer ?
#
loop_
_entity_poly.entity_id
_entity_poly.type
_entity_poly.pdbx_seq_one_letter_code
_entity_poly.pdbx_strand_id
1 'polypeptide(L)'
;MRHHPALRDVHPDHAFAVKDGPKLRNLYDLERELRRLSDGQFKHHVNDAKNDFYNWIYHIVKDEELAMQLAQVQDKKAMANVVERRIKQLEHGTTEKRKAAHKRTITNLKEIAKLPQSKEPVPAVAPLPPLPSDDEIRQRIRGTKPLFEQAVPNDDEFEALLHRKVVEPVAMPEPTTPDPTEPESAPEVTVPETVQKDIQRHMLPYILGLMAGVLMGLVIAKFFI
;
A
#
# COMPACT_ATOMS: atom_id res chain seq x y z
N MET A 1 1.97 29.45 1.88
CA MET A 1 1.84 28.06 2.40
C MET A 1 2.41 27.13 1.34
N ARG A 2 3.31 26.21 1.69
CA ARG A 2 3.83 25.25 0.69
C ARG A 2 2.81 24.13 0.54
N HIS A 3 2.06 24.12 -0.56
CA HIS A 3 1.16 23.01 -0.87
C HIS A 3 1.99 21.73 -1.10
N HIS A 4 1.63 20.65 -0.40
CA HIS A 4 2.27 19.35 -0.52
C HIS A 4 2.18 18.84 -1.97
N PRO A 5 3.23 18.24 -2.56
CA PRO A 5 3.23 17.78 -3.95
C PRO A 5 2.03 16.88 -4.31
N ALA A 6 1.66 15.96 -3.40
CA ALA A 6 0.52 15.05 -3.58
C ALA A 6 -0.86 15.74 -3.66
N LEU A 7 -0.97 17.02 -3.28
CA LEU A 7 -2.22 17.80 -3.38
C LEU A 7 -2.35 18.55 -4.70
N ARG A 8 -1.32 18.52 -5.56
CA ARG A 8 -1.33 19.21 -6.85
C ARG A 8 -2.07 18.40 -7.90
N ASP A 9 -2.48 19.08 -8.96
CA ASP A 9 -2.97 18.42 -10.17
C ASP A 9 -1.87 17.55 -10.78
N VAL A 10 -2.24 16.32 -11.14
CA VAL A 10 -1.42 15.42 -11.97
C VAL A 10 -1.49 15.86 -13.44
N HIS A 11 -0.56 15.36 -14.25
CA HIS A 11 -0.59 15.60 -15.70
C HIS A 11 -1.92 15.11 -16.30
N PRO A 12 -2.52 15.80 -17.29
CA PRO A 12 -3.81 15.40 -17.88
C PRO A 12 -3.86 13.96 -18.39
N ASP A 13 -2.73 13.44 -18.89
CA ASP A 13 -2.61 12.05 -19.38
C ASP A 13 -2.56 11.01 -18.26
N HIS A 14 -2.37 11.45 -17.02
CA HIS A 14 -2.37 10.62 -15.82
C HIS A 14 -3.60 10.87 -14.93
N ALA A 15 -4.55 11.68 -15.39
CA ALA A 15 -5.80 11.88 -14.69
C ALA A 15 -6.61 10.57 -14.65
N PHE A 16 -7.24 10.28 -13.51
CA PHE A 16 -8.02 9.06 -13.33
C PHE A 16 -9.38 9.20 -14.01
N ALA A 17 -9.73 8.31 -14.93
CA ALA A 17 -11.02 8.30 -15.57
C ALA A 17 -12.02 7.43 -14.77
N VAL A 18 -13.05 8.07 -14.21
CA VAL A 18 -14.18 7.36 -13.60
C VAL A 18 -15.09 6.83 -14.70
N LYS A 19 -15.58 5.59 -14.55
CA LYS A 19 -16.58 5.03 -15.48
C LYS A 19 -17.82 5.92 -15.54
N ASP A 20 -18.12 6.42 -16.74
CA ASP A 20 -19.24 7.33 -17.03
C ASP A 20 -19.21 8.63 -16.18
N GLY A 21 -18.01 9.06 -15.75
CA GLY A 21 -17.83 10.17 -14.82
C GLY A 21 -16.70 11.13 -15.23
N PRO A 22 -16.43 12.14 -14.39
CA PRO A 22 -15.37 13.11 -14.65
C PRO A 22 -13.97 12.48 -14.48
N LYS A 23 -12.97 13.15 -15.06
CA LYS A 23 -11.57 12.83 -14.80
C LYS A 23 -11.11 13.47 -13.49
N LEU A 24 -10.46 12.69 -12.63
CA LEU A 24 -9.90 13.14 -11.35
C LEU A 24 -8.44 13.54 -11.54
N ARG A 25 -8.08 14.75 -11.12
CA ARG A 25 -6.72 15.27 -11.33
C ARG A 25 -5.90 15.33 -10.05
N ASN A 26 -6.55 15.28 -8.89
CA ASN A 26 -5.89 15.39 -7.59
C ASN A 26 -6.73 14.70 -6.51
N LEU A 27 -6.25 14.74 -5.26
CA LEU A 27 -6.93 14.13 -4.12
C LEU A 27 -8.24 14.84 -3.74
N TYR A 28 -8.39 16.14 -3.99
CA TYR A 28 -9.65 16.87 -3.73
C TYR A 28 -10.76 16.43 -4.67
N ASP A 29 -10.43 16.22 -5.95
CA ASP A 29 -11.37 15.66 -6.93
C ASP A 29 -11.80 14.26 -6.51
N LEU A 30 -10.84 13.42 -6.10
CA LEU A 30 -11.14 12.07 -5.62
C LEU A 30 -12.07 12.08 -4.40
N GLU A 31 -11.79 12.91 -3.39
CA GLU A 31 -12.62 13.01 -2.18
C GLU A 31 -14.06 13.41 -2.51
N ARG A 32 -14.22 14.45 -3.35
CA ARG A 32 -15.52 14.96 -3.75
C ARG A 32 -16.29 13.94 -4.57
N GLU A 33 -15.65 13.31 -5.55
CA GLU A 33 -16.30 12.36 -6.44
C GLU A 33 -16.63 11.06 -5.71
N LEU A 34 -15.80 10.55 -4.80
CA LEU A 34 -16.13 9.37 -3.98
C LEU A 34 -17.46 9.51 -3.23
N ARG A 35 -17.82 10.73 -2.79
CA ARG A 35 -19.10 10.99 -2.12
C ARG A 35 -20.30 11.01 -3.08
N ARG A 36 -20.06 11.25 -4.37
CA ARG A 36 -21.08 11.38 -5.42
C ARG A 36 -21.26 10.13 -6.25
N LEU A 37 -20.24 9.27 -6.34
CA LEU A 37 -20.29 8.03 -7.11
C LEU A 37 -21.49 7.18 -6.70
N SER A 38 -22.19 6.64 -7.70
CA SER A 38 -23.12 5.54 -7.48
C SER A 38 -22.37 4.28 -7.04
N ASP A 39 -23.06 3.37 -6.34
CA ASP A 39 -22.44 2.13 -5.87
C ASP A 39 -21.97 1.25 -7.03
N GLY A 40 -22.65 1.29 -8.19
CA GLY A 40 -22.23 0.58 -9.39
C GLY A 40 -20.92 1.12 -9.98
N GLN A 41 -20.77 2.44 -10.06
CA GLN A 41 -19.52 3.06 -10.51
C GLN A 41 -18.38 2.78 -9.55
N PHE A 42 -18.63 2.87 -8.24
CA PHE A 42 -17.63 2.55 -7.23
C PHE A 42 -17.17 1.09 -7.31
N LYS A 43 -18.11 0.14 -7.39
CA LYS A 43 -17.81 -1.30 -7.51
C LYS A 43 -17.06 -1.68 -8.79
N HIS A 44 -17.17 -0.87 -9.85
CA HIS A 44 -16.39 -1.07 -11.07
C HIS A 44 -14.89 -0.86 -10.83
N HIS A 45 -14.54 0.07 -9.93
CA HIS A 45 -13.16 0.42 -9.60
C HIS A 45 -12.63 -0.30 -8.36
N VAL A 46 -13.52 -0.66 -7.43
CA VAL A 46 -13.18 -1.33 -6.17
C VAL A 46 -14.02 -2.57 -5.98
N ASN A 47 -13.38 -3.73 -6.01
CA ASN A 47 -13.99 -5.03 -5.74
C ASN A 47 -12.97 -5.95 -5.05
N ASP A 48 -13.34 -7.21 -4.83
CA ASP A 48 -12.47 -8.16 -4.11
C ASP A 48 -11.16 -8.49 -4.85
N ALA A 49 -11.13 -8.31 -6.17
CA ALA A 49 -9.95 -8.59 -6.98
C ALA A 49 -9.07 -7.36 -7.22
N LYS A 50 -9.63 -6.13 -7.19
CA LYS A 50 -8.90 -4.91 -7.54
C LYS A 50 -9.37 -3.65 -6.82
N ASN A 51 -8.45 -2.71 -6.70
CA ASN A 51 -8.72 -1.34 -6.28
C ASN A 51 -7.95 -0.37 -7.19
N ASP A 52 -8.65 0.22 -8.15
CA ASP A 52 -8.03 1.11 -9.14
C ASP A 52 -7.57 2.44 -8.50
N PHE A 53 -8.26 2.90 -7.45
CA PHE A 53 -7.86 4.11 -6.70
C PHE A 53 -6.53 3.90 -5.97
N TYR A 54 -6.31 2.72 -5.39
CA TYR A 54 -5.03 2.35 -4.78
C TYR A 54 -3.88 2.50 -5.79
N ASN A 55 -4.01 1.86 -6.95
CA ASN A 55 -2.99 1.86 -7.99
C ASN A 55 -2.68 3.28 -8.48
N TRP A 56 -3.71 4.09 -8.72
CA TRP A 56 -3.54 5.47 -9.15
C TRP A 56 -2.82 6.33 -8.10
N ILE A 57 -3.22 6.22 -6.83
CA ILE A 57 -2.58 7.00 -5.75
C ILE A 57 -1.13 6.58 -5.54
N TYR A 58 -0.85 5.28 -5.56
CA TYR A 58 0.49 4.74 -5.36
C TYR A 58 1.43 5.12 -6.51
N HIS A 59 1.01 4.87 -7.76
CA HIS A 59 1.88 5.01 -8.92
C HIS A 59 1.92 6.42 -9.51
N ILE A 60 0.82 7.18 -9.46
CA ILE A 60 0.72 8.51 -10.09
C ILE A 60 0.85 9.62 -9.06
N VAL A 61 0.04 9.59 -8.00
CA VAL A 61 0.05 10.65 -6.97
C VAL A 61 1.28 10.54 -6.05
N LYS A 62 1.86 9.34 -5.95
CA LYS A 62 3.02 9.01 -5.10
C LYS A 62 2.78 9.23 -3.60
N ASP A 63 1.55 8.99 -3.12
CA ASP A 63 1.24 8.97 -1.68
C ASP A 63 1.05 7.53 -1.19
N GLU A 64 2.17 6.87 -0.88
CA GLU A 64 2.19 5.47 -0.46
C GLU A 64 1.41 5.22 0.83
N GLU A 65 1.46 6.16 1.79
CA GLU A 65 0.74 6.03 3.06
C GLU A 65 -0.78 6.04 2.83
N LEU A 66 -1.27 6.92 1.95
CA LEU A 66 -2.67 6.93 1.58
C LEU A 66 -3.07 5.66 0.82
N ALA A 67 -2.25 5.24 -0.16
CA ALA A 67 -2.52 4.04 -0.92
C ALA A 67 -2.68 2.83 0.01
N MET A 68 -1.71 2.58 0.90
CA MET A 68 -1.77 1.45 1.84
C MET A 68 -2.99 1.48 2.76
N GLN A 69 -3.50 2.68 3.09
CA GLN A 69 -4.77 2.81 3.82
C GLN A 69 -5.97 2.46 2.95
N LEU A 70 -5.99 2.87 1.68
CA LEU A 70 -7.09 2.56 0.76
C LEU A 70 -7.16 1.08 0.37
N ALA A 71 -6.02 0.38 0.33
CA ALA A 71 -5.98 -1.06 0.05
C ALA A 71 -6.84 -1.89 1.02
N GLN A 72 -7.05 -1.40 2.24
CA GLN A 72 -7.79 -2.09 3.30
C GLN A 72 -9.27 -1.66 3.39
N VAL A 73 -9.72 -0.75 2.51
CA VAL A 73 -11.04 -0.14 2.60
C VAL A 73 -11.84 -0.46 1.34
N GLN A 74 -12.92 -1.21 1.50
CA GLN A 74 -13.88 -1.51 0.42
C GLN A 74 -15.17 -0.69 0.51
N ASP A 75 -15.39 0.05 1.59
CA ASP A 75 -16.57 0.92 1.73
C ASP A 75 -16.30 2.32 1.16
N LYS A 76 -17.20 2.79 0.30
CA LYS A 76 -17.11 4.08 -0.40
C LYS A 76 -17.02 5.26 0.58
N LYS A 77 -17.84 5.27 1.63
CA LYS A 77 -17.90 6.37 2.59
C LYS A 77 -16.66 6.39 3.48
N ALA A 78 -16.21 5.23 3.93
CA ALA A 78 -14.97 5.08 4.67
C ALA A 78 -13.77 5.54 3.82
N MET A 79 -13.73 5.18 2.54
CA MET A 79 -12.67 5.59 1.62
C MET A 79 -12.62 7.12 1.48
N ALA A 80 -13.76 7.78 1.27
CA ALA A 80 -13.84 9.24 1.20
C ALA A 80 -13.30 9.90 2.48
N ASN A 81 -13.65 9.38 3.65
CA ASN A 81 -13.18 9.91 4.94
C ASN A 81 -11.67 9.72 5.15
N VAL A 82 -11.10 8.61 4.66
CA VAL A 82 -9.65 8.36 4.70
C VAL A 82 -8.92 9.38 3.83
N VAL A 83 -9.40 9.63 2.61
CA VAL A 83 -8.83 10.64 1.70
C VAL A 83 -8.94 12.04 2.31
N GLU A 84 -10.11 12.43 2.83
CA GLU A 84 -10.33 13.73 3.48
C GLU A 84 -9.36 13.96 4.65
N ARG A 85 -9.22 12.96 5.54
CA ARG A 85 -8.29 13.03 6.66
C ARG A 85 -6.85 13.20 6.17
N ARG A 86 -6.46 12.50 5.11
CA ARG A 86 -5.12 12.63 4.53
C ARG A 86 -4.89 14.02 3.95
N ILE A 87 -5.85 14.57 3.21
CA ILE A 87 -5.77 15.94 2.69
C ILE A 87 -5.50 16.93 3.83
N LYS A 88 -6.28 16.85 4.91
CA LYS A 88 -6.09 17.71 6.09
C LYS A 88 -4.68 17.58 6.69
N GLN A 89 -4.13 16.37 6.78
CA GLN A 89 -2.76 16.14 7.26
C GLN A 89 -1.70 16.79 6.35
N LEU A 90 -1.90 16.71 5.04
CA LEU A 90 -0.99 17.28 4.04
C LEU A 90 -1.05 18.81 4.01
N GLU A 91 -2.23 19.40 4.23
CA GLU A 91 -2.43 20.85 4.31
C GLU A 91 -1.80 21.48 5.54
N HIS A 92 -2.01 20.88 6.72
CA HIS A 92 -1.53 21.43 7.99
C HIS A 92 -0.06 21.12 8.26
N GLY A 93 0.58 20.41 7.34
CA GLY A 93 1.95 19.94 7.45
C GLY A 93 2.05 18.87 8.55
N THR A 94 2.91 17.89 8.31
CA THR A 94 3.37 16.90 9.29
C THR A 94 4.18 17.53 10.44
N THR A 95 3.92 18.81 10.78
CA THR A 95 4.57 19.61 11.81
C THR A 95 4.59 18.85 13.12
N GLU A 96 3.54 18.12 13.49
CA GLU A 96 3.53 17.33 14.73
C GLU A 96 4.33 16.03 14.66
N LYS A 97 4.31 15.29 13.53
CA LYS A 97 5.20 14.11 13.35
C LYS A 97 6.68 14.51 13.26
N ARG A 98 7.01 15.61 12.56
CA ARG A 98 8.39 16.15 12.49
C ARG A 98 8.84 16.70 13.85
N LYS A 99 7.99 17.43 14.57
CA LYS A 99 8.29 17.89 15.94
C LYS A 99 8.44 16.71 16.90
N ALA A 100 7.58 15.70 16.83
CA ALA A 100 7.66 14.52 17.69
C ALA A 100 8.91 13.67 17.40
N ALA A 101 9.24 13.45 16.12
CA ALA A 101 10.47 12.76 15.72
C ALA A 101 11.71 13.55 16.14
N HIS A 102 11.72 14.86 15.90
CA HIS A 102 12.83 15.73 16.32
C HIS A 102 12.98 15.81 17.85
N LYS A 103 11.87 15.84 18.59
CA LYS A 103 11.88 15.79 20.07
C LYS A 103 12.45 14.47 20.57
N ARG A 104 12.08 13.33 19.98
CA ARG A 104 12.64 12.01 20.34
C ARG A 104 14.15 11.93 20.09
N THR A 105 14.64 12.44 18.95
CA THR A 105 16.07 12.49 18.65
C THR A 105 16.85 13.37 19.64
N ILE A 106 16.31 14.54 20.00
CA ILE A 106 16.95 15.43 20.98
C ILE A 106 16.97 14.80 22.38
N THR A 107 15.90 14.12 22.81
CA THR A 107 15.88 13.45 24.11
C THR A 107 16.91 12.32 24.17
N ASN A 108 16.99 11.47 23.13
CA ASN A 108 18.02 10.42 23.07
C ASN A 108 19.45 10.98 23.07
N LEU A 109 19.71 12.09 22.35
CA LEU A 109 21.04 12.71 22.35
C LEU A 109 21.42 13.27 23.73
N LYS A 110 20.46 13.86 24.45
CA LYS A 110 20.69 14.35 25.82
C LYS A 110 20.93 13.21 26.82
N GLU A 111 20.27 12.07 26.62
CA GLU A 111 20.45 10.88 27.45
C GLU A 111 21.81 10.23 27.20
N ILE A 112 22.25 10.14 25.94
CA ILE A 112 23.60 9.70 25.57
C ILE A 112 24.69 10.61 26.14
N ALA A 113 24.47 11.93 26.13
CA ALA A 113 25.41 12.89 26.72
C ALA A 113 25.45 12.86 28.26
N LYS A 114 24.45 12.26 28.92
CA LYS A 114 24.34 12.14 30.37
C LYS A 114 24.83 10.79 30.90
N LEU A 115 25.12 9.84 30.01
CA LEU A 115 25.81 8.61 30.39
C LEU A 115 27.17 9.00 31.02
N PRO A 116 27.51 8.44 32.20
CA PRO A 116 28.81 8.67 32.79
C PRO A 116 29.84 8.26 31.75
N GLN A 117 30.72 9.18 31.37
CA GLN A 117 31.91 8.80 30.61
C GLN A 117 32.60 7.74 31.44
N SER A 118 32.43 6.48 31.01
CA SER A 118 32.99 5.33 31.67
C SER A 118 34.48 5.61 31.80
N LYS A 119 34.92 5.82 33.04
CA LYS A 119 36.35 5.85 33.39
C LYS A 119 36.93 4.44 33.37
N GLU A 120 36.32 3.50 32.65
CA GLU A 120 37.04 2.29 32.30
C GLU A 120 38.25 2.73 31.49
N PRO A 121 39.48 2.42 31.96
CA PRO A 121 40.66 2.61 31.14
C PRO A 121 40.40 1.85 29.86
N VAL A 122 40.30 2.57 28.74
CA VAL A 122 40.18 1.97 27.42
C VAL A 122 41.25 0.87 27.39
N PRO A 123 40.87 -0.42 27.30
CA PRO A 123 41.85 -1.49 27.28
C PRO A 123 42.81 -1.14 26.17
N ALA A 124 44.12 -1.07 26.48
CA ALA A 124 45.15 -0.58 25.57
C ALA A 124 44.85 -1.14 24.18
N VAL A 125 44.29 -0.28 23.33
CA VAL A 125 43.77 -0.69 22.04
C VAL A 125 45.01 -1.18 21.33
N ALA A 126 45.06 -2.50 21.07
CA ALA A 126 46.11 -3.08 20.26
C ALA A 126 46.28 -2.15 19.05
N PRO A 127 47.51 -1.76 18.69
CA PRO A 127 47.75 -0.77 17.65
C PRO A 127 46.81 -1.06 16.49
N LEU A 128 45.95 -0.08 16.17
CA LEU A 128 45.00 -0.24 15.08
C LEU A 128 45.80 -0.79 13.89
N PRO A 129 45.38 -1.91 13.28
CA PRO A 129 46.08 -2.38 12.10
C PRO A 129 46.12 -1.20 11.12
N PRO A 130 47.28 -0.98 10.46
CA PRO A 130 47.41 0.11 9.51
C PRO A 130 46.23 0.03 8.55
N LEU A 131 45.56 1.17 8.33
CA LEU A 131 44.48 1.22 7.38
C LEU A 131 45.01 0.66 6.05
N PRO A 132 44.27 -0.26 5.41
CA PRO A 132 44.69 -0.79 4.12
C PRO A 132 44.89 0.39 3.17
N SER A 133 45.97 0.35 2.41
CA SER A 133 46.25 1.41 1.43
C SER A 133 45.13 1.49 0.40
N ASP A 134 44.96 2.65 -0.23
CA ASP A 134 43.96 2.83 -1.30
C ASP A 134 44.11 1.78 -2.41
N ASP A 135 45.33 1.32 -2.69
CA ASP A 135 45.60 0.27 -3.67
C ASP A 135 45.10 -1.10 -3.21
N GLU A 136 45.21 -1.40 -1.93
CA GLU A 136 44.73 -2.64 -1.32
C GLU A 136 43.19 -2.70 -1.30
N ILE A 137 42.55 -1.56 -1.04
CA ILE A 137 41.09 -1.38 -1.17
C ILE A 137 40.67 -1.59 -2.63
N ARG A 138 41.38 -0.99 -3.59
CA ARG A 138 41.11 -1.16 -5.03
C ARG A 138 41.29 -2.61 -5.50
N GLN A 139 42.29 -3.32 -4.98
CA GLN A 139 42.52 -4.72 -5.32
C GLN A 139 41.43 -5.64 -4.75
N ARG A 140 40.95 -5.39 -3.52
CA ARG A 140 39.79 -6.13 -2.96
C ARG A 140 38.53 -5.94 -3.79
N ILE A 141 38.28 -4.73 -4.27
CA ILE A 141 37.09 -4.42 -5.08
C ILE A 141 37.18 -5.02 -6.49
N ARG A 142 38.38 -5.13 -7.08
CA ARG A 142 38.57 -5.67 -8.45
C ARG A 142 38.26 -7.16 -8.59
N GLY A 143 38.23 -7.93 -7.50
CA GLY A 143 37.94 -9.37 -7.53
C GLY A 143 36.50 -9.74 -7.18
N THR A 144 35.76 -8.85 -6.51
CA THR A 144 34.36 -9.09 -6.17
C THR A 144 33.50 -8.68 -7.35
N LYS A 145 33.16 -9.66 -8.21
CA LYS A 145 32.06 -9.50 -9.15
C LYS A 145 30.84 -9.03 -8.33
N PRO A 146 30.21 -7.89 -8.67
CA PRO A 146 29.10 -7.37 -7.89
C PRO A 146 28.07 -8.49 -7.74
N LEU A 147 27.65 -8.75 -6.50
CA LEU A 147 26.70 -9.83 -6.17
C LEU A 147 25.36 -9.67 -6.92
N PHE A 148 25.14 -8.51 -7.52
CA PHE A 148 23.98 -8.16 -8.34
C PHE A 148 24.04 -8.69 -9.79
N GLU A 149 25.16 -9.22 -10.24
CA GLU A 149 25.33 -9.72 -11.63
C GLU A 149 25.05 -11.24 -11.77
N GLN A 150 24.59 -11.91 -10.71
CA GLN A 150 24.19 -13.31 -10.78
C GLN A 150 22.66 -13.40 -10.88
N ALA A 151 22.20 -13.74 -12.09
CA ALA A 151 20.83 -14.09 -12.49
C ALA A 151 19.88 -12.91 -12.82
N VAL A 152 20.19 -12.18 -13.89
CA VAL A 152 19.12 -11.69 -14.77
C VAL A 152 18.98 -12.74 -15.89
N PRO A 153 17.85 -13.45 -16.00
CA PRO A 153 17.58 -14.34 -17.14
C PRO A 153 17.71 -13.55 -18.44
N ASN A 154 18.33 -14.15 -19.47
CA ASN A 154 18.39 -13.51 -20.78
C ASN A 154 16.96 -13.30 -21.31
N ASP A 155 16.72 -12.23 -22.09
CA ASP A 155 15.39 -11.84 -22.57
C ASP A 155 14.64 -12.99 -23.29
N ASP A 156 15.37 -13.91 -23.94
CA ASP A 156 14.81 -15.10 -24.59
C ASP A 156 14.19 -16.11 -23.61
N GLU A 157 14.73 -16.21 -22.38
CA GLU A 157 14.21 -17.11 -21.34
C GLU A 157 12.94 -16.54 -20.69
N PHE A 158 12.82 -15.21 -20.63
CA PHE A 158 11.63 -14.52 -20.13
C PHE A 158 10.43 -14.67 -21.08
N GLU A 159 10.66 -14.57 -22.40
CA GLU A 159 9.63 -14.79 -23.42
C GLU A 159 9.16 -16.26 -23.47
N ALA A 160 10.06 -17.22 -23.25
CA ALA A 160 9.69 -18.64 -23.16
C ALA A 160 8.80 -18.93 -21.93
N LEU A 161 8.99 -18.20 -20.83
CA LEU A 161 8.17 -18.30 -19.62
C LEU A 161 6.76 -17.71 -19.82
N LEU A 162 6.64 -16.63 -20.60
CA LEU A 162 5.32 -16.04 -20.93
C LEU A 162 4.49 -16.96 -21.84
N HIS A 163 5.12 -17.64 -22.80
CA HIS A 163 4.40 -18.52 -23.72
C HIS A 163 4.00 -19.87 -23.12
N ARG A 164 4.62 -20.32 -22.03
CA ARG A 164 4.35 -21.64 -21.42
C ARG A 164 3.02 -21.74 -20.67
N LYS A 165 2.24 -20.66 -20.55
CA LYS A 165 0.93 -20.68 -19.84
C LYS A 165 -0.26 -20.25 -20.69
N VAL A 166 -0.15 -20.33 -22.02
CA VAL A 166 -1.33 -20.24 -22.89
C VAL A 166 -2.12 -21.53 -22.72
N VAL A 167 -3.10 -21.45 -21.82
CA VAL A 167 -4.19 -22.39 -21.60
C VAL A 167 -4.76 -22.79 -22.96
N GLU A 168 -4.91 -24.10 -23.18
CA GLU A 168 -5.58 -24.65 -24.35
C GLU A 168 -6.92 -23.94 -24.58
N PRO A 169 -7.28 -23.61 -25.83
CA PRO A 169 -8.57 -23.00 -26.13
C PRO A 169 -9.69 -23.97 -25.73
N VAL A 170 -10.31 -23.71 -24.58
CA VAL A 170 -11.57 -24.34 -24.21
C VAL A 170 -12.57 -23.95 -25.29
N ALA A 171 -13.03 -24.94 -26.05
CA ALA A 171 -14.05 -24.77 -27.06
C ALA A 171 -15.25 -24.04 -26.43
N MET A 172 -15.45 -22.79 -26.82
CA MET A 172 -16.62 -22.03 -26.40
C MET A 172 -17.85 -22.67 -27.07
N PRO A 173 -18.91 -23.00 -26.30
CA PRO A 173 -20.16 -23.45 -26.89
C PRO A 173 -20.72 -22.36 -27.81
N GLU A 174 -21.24 -22.78 -28.96
CA GLU A 174 -21.85 -21.88 -29.94
C GLU A 174 -22.92 -20.98 -29.30
N PRO A 175 -23.00 -19.69 -29.68
CA PRO A 175 -24.04 -18.80 -29.22
C PRO A 175 -25.39 -19.22 -29.82
N THR A 176 -26.21 -19.92 -29.04
CA THR A 176 -27.62 -20.08 -29.32
C THR A 176 -28.29 -18.71 -29.27
N THR A 177 -28.73 -18.22 -30.42
CA THR A 177 -29.54 -16.99 -30.54
C THR A 177 -30.87 -17.21 -29.82
N PRO A 178 -31.21 -16.40 -28.79
CA PRO A 178 -32.53 -16.46 -28.18
C PRO A 178 -33.58 -15.81 -29.10
N ASP A 179 -34.68 -16.54 -29.26
CA ASP A 179 -35.91 -16.17 -29.97
C ASP A 179 -36.54 -14.91 -29.36
N PRO A 180 -36.81 -13.84 -30.13
CA PRO A 180 -37.28 -12.56 -29.61
C PRO A 180 -38.80 -12.54 -29.47
N THR A 181 -39.39 -13.40 -28.64
CA THR A 181 -40.85 -13.31 -28.36
C THR A 181 -41.25 -13.80 -26.96
N GLU A 182 -40.78 -13.17 -25.89
CA GLU A 182 -41.53 -13.19 -24.62
C GLU A 182 -41.11 -12.07 -23.66
N PRO A 183 -42.04 -11.26 -23.11
CA PRO A 183 -41.73 -10.35 -22.01
C PRO A 183 -41.58 -11.15 -20.71
N GLU A 184 -40.36 -11.64 -20.45
CA GLU A 184 -40.00 -12.38 -19.24
C GLU A 184 -39.96 -11.44 -18.02
N SER A 185 -40.86 -11.70 -17.07
CA SER A 185 -40.84 -11.10 -15.74
C SER A 185 -39.52 -11.47 -15.04
N ALA A 186 -38.71 -10.45 -14.73
CA ALA A 186 -37.39 -10.63 -14.11
C ALA A 186 -37.48 -11.49 -12.83
N PRO A 187 -36.71 -12.59 -12.73
CA PRO A 187 -36.68 -13.38 -11.51
C PRO A 187 -35.96 -12.60 -10.42
N GLU A 188 -36.61 -12.51 -9.25
CA GLU A 188 -36.05 -11.97 -8.02
C GLU A 188 -34.83 -12.82 -7.62
N VAL A 189 -33.63 -12.27 -7.81
CA VAL A 189 -32.35 -12.91 -7.48
C VAL A 189 -32.24 -13.04 -5.96
N THR A 190 -32.75 -14.15 -5.44
CA THR A 190 -32.57 -14.54 -4.04
C THR A 190 -31.18 -15.17 -3.91
N VAL A 191 -30.28 -14.47 -3.22
CA VAL A 191 -28.94 -14.98 -2.91
C VAL A 191 -29.09 -16.23 -2.05
N PRO A 192 -28.50 -17.38 -2.42
CA PRO A 192 -28.65 -18.61 -1.67
C PRO A 192 -28.03 -18.47 -0.27
N GLU A 193 -28.82 -18.78 0.76
CA GLU A 193 -28.47 -18.65 2.20
C GLU A 193 -27.15 -19.36 2.57
N THR A 194 -26.72 -20.32 1.75
CA THR A 194 -25.47 -21.08 1.91
C THR A 194 -24.23 -20.22 1.75
N VAL A 195 -24.23 -19.21 0.87
CA VAL A 195 -23.07 -18.32 0.64
C VAL A 195 -22.84 -17.39 1.84
N GLN A 196 -23.91 -16.98 2.51
CA GLN A 196 -23.83 -16.07 3.65
C GLN A 196 -23.25 -16.75 4.91
N LYS A 197 -23.54 -18.05 5.11
CA LYS A 197 -23.00 -18.85 6.22
C LYS A 197 -21.50 -19.15 6.07
N ASP A 198 -21.01 -19.29 4.84
CA ASP A 198 -19.59 -19.62 4.59
C ASP A 198 -18.66 -18.42 4.81
N ILE A 199 -19.10 -17.21 4.44
CA ILE A 199 -18.40 -15.96 4.72
C ILE A 199 -18.27 -15.75 6.24
N GLN A 200 -19.32 -16.04 7.00
CA GLN A 200 -19.27 -15.92 8.46
C GLN A 200 -18.30 -16.92 9.11
N ARG A 201 -18.21 -18.16 8.61
CA ARG A 201 -17.25 -19.16 9.14
C ARG A 201 -15.79 -18.77 8.90
N HIS A 202 -15.47 -18.21 7.75
CA HIS A 202 -14.09 -17.86 7.43
C HIS A 202 -13.63 -16.55 8.09
N MET A 203 -14.54 -15.61 8.36
CA MET A 203 -14.20 -14.31 8.96
C MET A 203 -14.11 -14.34 10.50
N LEU A 204 -14.81 -15.27 11.16
CA LEU A 204 -14.86 -15.36 12.64
C LEU A 204 -13.49 -15.45 13.34
N PRO A 205 -12.51 -16.28 12.89
CA PRO A 205 -11.23 -16.39 13.59
C PRO A 205 -10.39 -15.11 13.52
N TYR A 206 -10.51 -14.34 12.43
CA TYR A 206 -9.79 -13.06 12.27
C TYR A 206 -10.35 -11.98 13.20
N ILE A 207 -11.68 -11.93 13.34
CA ILE A 207 -12.35 -10.99 14.27
C ILE A 207 -11.98 -11.34 15.72
N LEU A 208 -12.00 -12.62 16.09
CA LEU A 208 -11.57 -13.07 17.42
C LEU A 208 -10.10 -12.76 17.70
N GLY A 209 -9.21 -12.96 16.73
CA GLY A 209 -7.79 -12.63 16.85
C GLY A 209 -7.55 -11.13 17.06
N LEU A 210 -8.27 -10.28 16.35
CA LEU A 210 -8.16 -8.82 16.50
C LEU A 210 -8.66 -8.35 17.87
N MET A 211 -9.77 -8.90 18.36
CA MET A 211 -10.29 -8.58 19.70
C MET A 211 -9.35 -9.05 20.81
N ALA A 212 -8.79 -10.26 20.69
CA ALA A 212 -7.79 -10.77 21.63
C ALA A 212 -6.53 -9.91 21.66
N GLY A 213 -6.03 -9.47 20.48
CA GLY A 213 -4.88 -8.58 20.38
C GLY A 213 -5.08 -7.22 21.05
N VAL A 214 -6.26 -6.60 20.85
CA VAL A 214 -6.62 -5.33 21.49
C VAL A 214 -6.70 -5.48 23.01
N LEU A 215 -7.34 -6.55 23.51
CA LEU A 215 -7.43 -6.82 24.95
C LEU A 215 -6.04 -7.06 25.57
N MET A 216 -5.19 -7.85 24.91
CA MET A 216 -3.82 -8.10 25.36
C MET A 216 -3.00 -6.80 25.42
N GLY A 217 -3.14 -5.94 24.40
CA GLY A 217 -2.49 -4.63 24.38
C GLY A 217 -2.92 -3.70 25.52
N LEU A 218 -4.21 -3.69 25.87
CA LEU A 218 -4.73 -2.91 27.00
C LEU A 218 -4.23 -3.42 28.35
N VAL A 219 -4.09 -4.75 28.51
CA VAL A 219 -3.51 -5.35 29.71
C VAL A 219 -2.04 -4.95 29.84
N ILE A 220 -1.25 -5.12 28.79
CA ILE A 220 0.19 -4.73 28.79
C ILE A 220 0.34 -3.23 29.10
N ALA A 221 -0.47 -2.36 28.48
CA ALA A 221 -0.40 -0.92 28.72
C ALA A 221 -0.65 -0.54 30.20
N LYS A 222 -1.45 -1.30 30.94
CA LYS A 222 -1.70 -1.07 32.38
C LYS A 222 -0.57 -1.54 33.29
N PHE A 223 0.31 -2.43 32.84
CA PHE A 223 1.44 -2.92 33.64
C PHE A 223 2.71 -2.05 33.49
N PHE A 224 2.74 -1.15 32.51
CA PHE A 224 3.91 -0.31 32.18
C PHE A 224 3.68 1.20 32.43
N ILE A 225 2.61 1.57 33.15
CA ILE A 225 2.30 2.93 33.61
C ILE A 225 2.18 2.88 35.13
#